data_AF-A0A7W5ZXR6-F1
#
_entry.id   AF-A0A7W5ZXR6-F1
#
_cell.length_a   1.000
_cell.length_b   1.000
_cell.length_c   1.000
_cell.angle_alpha   90.00
_cell.angle_beta   90.00
_cell.angle_gamma   90.00
#
_symmetry.space_group_name_H-M   'P 1'
#
loop_
_entity.id
_entity.type
_entity.pdbx_description
1 polymer ?
#
loop_
_entity_poly.entity_id
_entity_poly.type
_entity_poly.pdbx_seq_one_letter_code
_entity_poly.pdbx_strand_id
1 'polypeptide(L)'
;MSKLFQRYRTRFLDVLASIYIYNEHRGYTSLDRVLDAVRVRCPGDLAFIAAIEKHRRDERKHYVMFRRWFELQGRMPLSVDSTCGHIDRFIEKVFGCSIDELDTNGVIASPDAFERLCRVIVLTEQRGMHQVEVLLRNRHVLSDKAMKRIFEVVEKDEPDHWMPYEGWLDRQGRAKALWRERWADYWIHKSLMLIKLPSLFLRRSTPRMAAWPDVTECQTNFAPSP
;
A
#
# COMPACT_ATOMS: atom_id res chain seq x y z
N MET A 1 -14.72 -2.01 -31.43
CA MET A 1 -14.24 -1.09 -30.36
C MET A 1 -13.20 -0.16 -30.96
N SER A 2 -13.31 1.16 -30.81
CA SER A 2 -12.42 2.10 -31.53
C SER A 2 -10.96 2.00 -31.05
N LYS A 3 -9.98 2.22 -31.94
CA LYS A 3 -8.55 2.24 -31.60
C LYS A 3 -8.23 3.22 -30.46
N LEU A 4 -8.96 4.33 -30.38
CA LEU A 4 -8.81 5.32 -29.31
C LEU A 4 -9.22 4.76 -27.94
N PHE A 5 -10.33 4.03 -27.87
CA PHE A 5 -10.80 3.39 -26.64
C PHE A 5 -9.80 2.34 -26.13
N GLN A 6 -9.23 1.56 -27.04
CA GLN A 6 -8.21 0.57 -26.68
C GLN A 6 -6.94 1.23 -26.12
N ARG A 7 -6.46 2.31 -26.75
CA ARG A 7 -5.29 3.07 -26.25
C ARG A 7 -5.54 3.69 -24.88
N TYR A 8 -6.73 4.26 -24.67
CA TYR A 8 -7.14 4.79 -23.38
C TYR A 8 -7.12 3.69 -22.30
N ARG A 9 -7.76 2.55 -22.58
CA ARG A 9 -7.81 1.41 -21.65
C ARG A 9 -6.42 0.91 -21.29
N THR A 10 -5.56 0.67 -22.29
CA THR A 10 -4.19 0.19 -22.05
C THR A 10 -3.43 1.18 -21.19
N ARG A 11 -3.55 2.48 -21.44
CA ARG A 11 -2.90 3.51 -20.60
C ARG A 11 -3.48 3.53 -19.19
N PHE A 12 -4.79 3.42 -19.05
CA PHE A 12 -5.46 3.40 -17.75
C PHE A 12 -4.95 2.24 -16.89
N LEU A 13 -4.93 1.02 -17.45
CA LEU A 13 -4.45 -0.16 -16.73
C LEU A 13 -2.95 -0.09 -16.44
N ASP A 14 -2.14 0.47 -17.35
CA ASP A 14 -0.69 0.67 -17.13
C ASP A 14 -0.42 1.59 -15.94
N VAL A 15 -1.12 2.73 -15.87
CA VAL A 15 -0.99 3.69 -14.77
C VAL A 15 -1.50 3.09 -13.45
N LEU A 16 -2.68 2.48 -13.48
CA LEU A 16 -3.29 1.84 -12.31
C LEU A 16 -2.38 0.78 -11.71
N ALA A 17 -1.94 -0.17 -12.54
CA ALA A 17 -1.07 -1.26 -12.09
C ALA A 17 0.29 -0.76 -11.59
N SER A 18 0.83 0.32 -12.18
CA SER A 18 2.11 0.90 -11.74
C SER A 18 2.01 1.56 -10.35
N ILE A 19 0.86 2.14 -10.01
CA ILE A 19 0.61 2.68 -8.67
C ILE A 19 0.40 1.56 -7.68
N TYR A 20 -0.42 0.56 -8.02
CA TYR A 20 -0.68 -0.55 -7.11
C TYR A 20 0.60 -1.32 -6.80
N ILE A 21 1.40 -1.72 -7.81
CA ILE A 21 2.65 -2.44 -7.54
C ILE A 21 3.62 -1.64 -6.65
N TYR A 22 3.63 -0.30 -6.77
CA TYR A 22 4.39 0.56 -5.86
C TYR A 22 3.82 0.51 -4.44
N ASN A 23 2.49 0.66 -4.29
CA ASN A 23 1.83 0.64 -3.00
C ASN A 23 1.98 -0.71 -2.29
N GLU A 24 1.75 -1.84 -2.95
CA GLU A 24 1.95 -3.18 -2.36
C GLU A 24 3.39 -3.37 -1.89
N HIS A 25 4.36 -2.92 -2.70
CA HIS A 25 5.78 -2.98 -2.34
C HIS A 25 6.07 -2.14 -1.09
N ARG A 26 5.55 -0.91 -1.04
CA ARG A 26 5.68 -0.05 0.15
C ARG A 26 4.97 -0.65 1.36
N GLY A 27 3.80 -1.25 1.18
CA GLY A 27 3.02 -1.92 2.21
C GLY A 27 3.83 -3.00 2.92
N TYR A 28 4.22 -4.06 2.20
CA TYR A 28 4.92 -5.17 2.85
C TYR A 28 6.30 -4.80 3.41
N THR A 29 7.06 -3.92 2.73
CA THR A 29 8.38 -3.50 3.23
C THR A 29 8.28 -2.62 4.48
N SER A 30 7.22 -1.82 4.60
CA SER A 30 6.96 -1.02 5.79
C SER A 30 6.44 -1.90 6.94
N LEU A 31 5.64 -2.92 6.63
CA LEU A 31 5.16 -3.88 7.63
C LEU A 31 6.28 -4.70 8.26
N ASP A 32 7.41 -4.92 7.59
CA ASP A 32 8.58 -5.54 8.21
C ASP A 32 9.06 -4.72 9.43
N ARG A 33 9.12 -3.39 9.30
CA ARG A 33 9.45 -2.48 10.41
C ARG A 33 8.38 -2.46 11.50
N VAL A 34 7.10 -2.56 11.13
CA VAL A 34 5.98 -2.64 12.07
C VAL A 34 6.00 -3.95 12.85
N LEU A 35 6.37 -5.06 12.21
CA LEU A 35 6.48 -6.37 12.86
C LEU A 35 7.56 -6.38 13.94
N ASP A 36 8.73 -5.83 13.63
CA ASP A 36 9.81 -5.67 14.61
C ASP A 36 9.33 -4.84 15.81
N ALA A 37 8.57 -3.78 15.53
CA ALA A 37 7.97 -2.93 16.55
C ALA A 37 6.97 -3.66 17.46
N VAL A 38 6.03 -4.40 16.87
CA VAL A 38 4.99 -5.10 17.62
C VAL A 38 5.58 -6.23 18.46
N ARG A 39 6.59 -6.95 17.96
CA ARG A 39 7.27 -8.03 18.70
C ARG A 39 7.93 -7.50 19.98
N VAL A 40 8.49 -6.30 19.95
CA VAL A 40 9.06 -5.65 21.15
C VAL A 40 7.98 -5.13 22.08
N ARG A 41 6.95 -4.47 21.54
CA ARG A 41 5.92 -3.78 22.36
C ARG A 41 4.91 -4.72 23.00
N CYS A 42 4.53 -5.76 22.26
CA CYS A 42 3.45 -6.68 22.57
C CYS A 42 3.92 -8.15 22.45
N PRO A 43 5.03 -8.56 23.11
CA PRO A 43 5.63 -9.89 22.90
C PRO A 43 4.68 -11.04 23.24
N GLY A 44 3.69 -10.81 24.12
CA GLY A 44 2.68 -11.79 24.50
C GLY A 44 1.40 -11.78 23.64
N ASP A 45 1.19 -10.78 22.77
CA ASP A 45 0.01 -10.73 21.89
C ASP A 45 0.30 -11.48 20.58
N LEU A 46 0.46 -12.81 20.71
CA LEU A 46 0.80 -13.70 19.59
C LEU A 46 -0.24 -13.64 18.46
N ALA A 47 -1.52 -13.40 18.81
CA ALA A 47 -2.59 -13.28 17.84
C ALA A 47 -2.42 -12.01 16.99
N PHE A 48 -2.10 -10.87 17.62
CA PHE A 48 -1.84 -9.63 16.90
C PHE A 48 -0.59 -9.72 16.03
N ILE A 49 0.50 -10.30 16.54
CA ILE A 49 1.73 -10.53 15.75
C ILE A 49 1.42 -11.40 14.52
N ALA A 50 0.73 -12.53 14.70
CA ALA A 50 0.39 -13.43 13.61
C ALA A 50 -0.51 -12.77 12.55
N ALA A 51 -1.40 -11.87 12.97
CA ALA A 51 -2.27 -11.12 12.07
C ALA A 51 -1.48 -10.13 11.21
N ILE A 52 -0.52 -9.40 11.79
CA ILE A 52 0.37 -8.50 11.04
C ILE A 52 1.29 -9.30 10.09
N GLU A 53 1.80 -10.45 10.52
CA GLU A 53 2.59 -11.32 9.65
C GLU A 53 1.77 -11.82 8.46
N LYS A 54 0.48 -12.11 8.68
CA LYS A 54 -0.46 -12.44 7.60
C LYS A 54 -0.66 -11.25 6.67
N HIS A 55 -0.94 -10.06 7.19
CA HIS A 55 -1.08 -8.83 6.41
C HIS A 55 0.15 -8.63 5.50
N ARG A 56 1.36 -8.69 6.06
CA ARG A 56 2.61 -8.58 5.30
C ARG A 56 2.73 -9.63 4.19
N ARG A 57 2.34 -10.89 4.45
CA ARG A 57 2.35 -11.96 3.43
C ARG A 57 1.36 -11.69 2.31
N ASP A 58 0.18 -11.16 2.64
CA ASP A 58 -0.86 -10.84 1.67
C ASP A 58 -0.43 -9.69 0.76
N GLU A 59 0.14 -8.61 1.30
CA GLU A 59 0.73 -7.49 0.55
C GLU A 59 1.84 -7.98 -0.42
N ARG A 60 2.73 -8.85 0.05
CA ARG A 60 3.77 -9.48 -0.80
C ARG A 60 3.14 -10.31 -1.92
N LYS A 61 2.07 -11.05 -1.62
CA LYS A 61 1.32 -11.85 -2.60
C LYS A 61 0.69 -10.94 -3.65
N HIS A 62 0.06 -9.84 -3.25
CA HIS A 62 -0.52 -8.84 -4.15
C HIS A 62 0.54 -8.19 -5.05
N TYR A 63 1.68 -7.79 -4.48
CA TYR A 63 2.84 -7.30 -5.24
C TYR A 63 3.25 -8.28 -6.35
N VAL A 64 3.42 -9.57 -6.01
CA VAL A 64 3.81 -10.61 -6.98
C VAL A 64 2.75 -10.78 -8.07
N MET A 65 1.46 -10.67 -7.73
CA MET A 65 0.38 -10.75 -8.70
C MET A 65 0.41 -9.57 -9.70
N PHE A 66 0.64 -8.34 -9.23
CA PHE A 66 0.82 -7.18 -10.13
C PHE A 66 2.09 -7.27 -10.96
N ARG A 67 3.21 -7.71 -10.36
CA ARG A 67 4.45 -8.00 -11.09
C ARG A 67 4.20 -8.99 -12.22
N ARG A 68 3.51 -10.10 -11.93
CA ARG A 68 3.18 -11.12 -12.94
C ARG A 68 2.32 -10.56 -14.07
N TRP A 69 1.39 -9.65 -13.78
CA TRP A 69 0.59 -8.98 -14.79
C TRP A 69 1.45 -8.15 -15.77
N PHE A 70 2.47 -7.46 -15.27
CA PHE A 70 3.43 -6.74 -16.12
C PHE A 70 4.36 -7.66 -16.91
N GLU A 71 4.85 -8.74 -16.29
CA GLU A 71 5.68 -9.75 -16.95
C GLU A 71 4.97 -10.37 -18.17
N LEU A 72 3.68 -10.71 -18.03
CA LEU A 72 2.86 -11.23 -19.13
C LEU A 72 2.70 -10.25 -20.30
N GLN A 73 2.98 -8.97 -20.07
CA GLN A 73 2.94 -7.91 -21.08
C GLN A 73 4.32 -7.54 -21.62
N GLY A 74 5.39 -8.18 -21.13
CA GLY A 74 6.76 -7.97 -21.57
C GLY A 74 7.29 -6.56 -21.30
N ARG A 75 6.86 -5.92 -20.21
CA ARG A 75 7.23 -4.52 -19.92
C ARG A 75 7.31 -4.24 -18.42
N MET A 76 8.20 -3.32 -18.04
CA MET A 76 8.31 -2.83 -16.66
C MET A 76 7.18 -1.83 -16.31
N PRO A 77 6.77 -1.70 -15.04
CA PRO A 77 5.88 -0.64 -14.59
C PRO A 77 6.45 0.76 -14.85
N LEU A 78 5.59 1.77 -14.85
CA LEU A 78 6.01 3.17 -14.83
C LEU A 78 6.77 3.44 -13.53
N SER A 79 7.83 4.24 -13.61
CA SER A 79 8.51 4.75 -12.42
C SER A 79 7.60 5.78 -11.75
N VAL A 80 7.10 5.43 -10.58
CA VAL A 80 6.30 6.30 -9.72
C VAL A 80 7.04 6.51 -8.40
N ASP A 81 6.69 7.58 -7.69
CA ASP A 81 7.36 7.99 -6.46
C ASP A 81 6.40 7.97 -5.27
N SER A 82 6.91 8.34 -4.09
CA SER A 82 6.17 8.41 -2.82
C SER A 82 4.95 9.33 -2.87
N THR A 83 4.82 10.19 -3.88
CA THR A 83 3.62 10.99 -4.05
C THR A 83 2.41 10.18 -4.51
N CYS A 84 2.63 8.94 -4.96
CA CYS A 84 1.58 7.95 -5.23
C CYS A 84 1.34 6.98 -4.06
N GLY A 85 2.25 6.94 -3.07
CA GLY A 85 2.18 6.07 -1.89
C GLY A 85 1.21 6.61 -0.85
N HIS A 86 0.11 5.88 -0.59
CA HIS A 86 -0.84 6.27 0.45
C HIS A 86 -0.18 6.32 1.83
N ILE A 87 0.54 5.26 2.20
CA ILE A 87 1.21 5.18 3.49
C ILE A 87 2.33 6.21 3.62
N ASP A 88 3.16 6.41 2.59
CA ASP A 88 4.23 7.43 2.60
C ASP A 88 3.66 8.83 2.89
N ARG A 89 2.61 9.23 2.17
CA ARG A 89 1.97 10.54 2.32
C ARG A 89 1.27 10.69 3.67
N PHE A 90 0.68 9.61 4.18
CA PHE A 90 0.00 9.64 5.47
C PHE A 90 1.01 9.79 6.60
N ILE A 91 2.09 8.99 6.58
CA ILE A 91 3.17 9.09 7.55
C ILE A 91 3.80 10.49 7.52
N GLU A 92 4.12 11.02 6.33
CA GLU A 92 4.64 12.39 6.19
C GLU A 92 3.69 13.43 6.80
N LYS A 93 2.38 13.31 6.57
CA LYS A 93 1.40 14.28 7.08
C LYS A 93 1.19 14.18 8.59
N VAL A 94 1.31 12.98 9.14
CA VAL A 94 1.01 12.70 10.55
C VAL A 94 2.24 12.84 11.42
N PHE A 95 3.34 12.21 11.04
CA PHE A 95 4.59 12.17 11.80
C PHE A 95 5.58 13.26 11.38
N GLY A 96 5.38 13.91 10.23
CA GLY A 96 6.23 15.02 9.79
C GLY A 96 7.57 14.59 9.19
N CYS A 97 7.77 13.29 8.96
CA CYS A 97 8.95 12.71 8.33
C CYS A 97 8.54 11.68 7.27
N SER A 98 9.46 11.31 6.37
CA SER A 98 9.20 10.19 5.49
C SER A 98 9.12 8.87 6.28
N ILE A 99 8.45 7.88 5.73
CA ILE A 99 8.37 6.54 6.32
C ILE A 99 9.73 5.85 6.45
N ASP A 100 10.72 6.25 5.64
CA ASP A 100 12.10 5.77 5.74
C ASP A 100 12.90 6.46 6.85
N GLU A 101 12.46 7.64 7.28
CA GLU A 101 12.99 8.41 8.41
C GLU A 101 12.18 8.21 9.69
N LEU A 102 11.11 7.41 9.65
CA LEU A 102 10.28 7.17 10.82
C LEU A 102 11.10 6.44 11.89
N ASP A 103 11.30 7.09 13.03
CA ASP A 103 11.95 6.48 14.20
C ASP A 103 11.04 5.39 14.79
N THR A 104 11.18 4.19 14.25
CA THR A 104 10.44 3.01 14.67
C THR A 104 10.67 2.71 16.14
N ASN A 105 11.90 2.89 16.65
CA ASN A 105 12.23 2.73 18.07
C ASN A 105 11.50 3.75 18.95
N GLY A 106 11.47 5.03 18.55
CA GLY A 106 10.71 6.07 19.23
C GLY A 106 9.19 5.84 19.18
N VAL A 107 8.68 5.34 18.05
CA VAL A 107 7.26 4.96 17.89
C VAL A 107 6.90 3.79 18.80
N ILE A 108 7.77 2.79 18.93
CA ILE A 108 7.60 1.66 19.87
C ILE A 108 7.63 2.13 21.32
N ALA A 109 8.60 2.99 21.66
CA ALA A 109 8.81 3.46 23.02
C ALA A 109 7.66 4.37 23.52
N SER A 110 6.88 4.96 22.61
CA SER A 110 5.76 5.84 22.93
C SER A 110 4.41 5.16 22.67
N PRO A 111 3.60 4.87 23.71
CA PRO A 111 2.25 4.32 23.55
C PRO A 111 1.38 5.14 22.58
N ASP A 112 1.46 6.47 22.67
CA ASP A 112 0.65 7.38 21.83
C ASP A 112 1.10 7.37 20.37
N ALA A 113 2.41 7.25 20.12
CA ALA A 113 2.94 7.16 18.76
C ALA A 113 2.56 5.82 18.10
N PHE A 114 2.64 4.72 18.85
CA PHE A 114 2.20 3.41 18.38
C PHE A 114 0.69 3.36 18.10
N GLU A 115 -0.12 3.95 18.99
CA GLU A 115 -1.56 4.10 18.80
C GLU A 115 -1.87 4.90 17.52
N ARG A 116 -1.13 5.99 17.31
CA ARG A 116 -1.25 6.81 16.10
C ARG A 116 -0.88 6.03 14.84
N LEU A 117 0.18 5.22 14.88
CA LEU A 117 0.55 4.35 13.77
C LEU A 117 -0.56 3.33 13.45
N CYS A 118 -1.14 2.68 14.46
CA CYS A 118 -2.26 1.75 14.27
C CYS A 118 -3.45 2.44 13.59
N ARG A 119 -3.81 3.65 14.03
CA ARG A 119 -4.88 4.43 13.37
C ARG A 119 -4.56 4.78 11.92
N VAL A 120 -3.31 5.14 11.63
CA VAL A 120 -2.88 5.42 10.25
C VAL A 120 -3.10 4.20 9.39
N ILE A 121 -2.66 3.02 9.85
CA ILE A 121 -2.84 1.76 9.11
C ILE A 121 -4.33 1.48 8.90
N VAL A 122 -5.16 1.54 9.95
CA VAL A 122 -6.62 1.33 9.82
C VAL A 122 -7.22 2.24 8.74
N LEU A 123 -6.87 3.52 8.74
CA LEU A 123 -7.41 4.48 7.77
C LEU A 123 -6.92 4.22 6.35
N THR A 124 -5.63 3.87 6.17
CA THR A 124 -5.07 3.61 4.84
C THR A 124 -5.65 2.34 4.22
N GLU A 125 -5.78 1.28 5.00
CA GLU A 125 -6.35 0.00 4.56
C GLU A 125 -7.87 0.12 4.29
N GLN A 126 -8.65 0.74 5.17
CA GLN A 126 -10.09 0.96 4.90
C GLN A 126 -10.32 1.79 3.62
N ARG A 127 -9.42 2.74 3.34
CA ARG A 127 -9.43 3.49 2.08
C ARG A 127 -9.05 2.60 0.89
N GLY A 128 -8.04 1.75 1.03
CA GLY A 128 -7.61 0.76 0.04
C GLY A 128 -8.79 -0.09 -0.41
N MET A 129 -9.44 -0.75 0.55
CA MET A 129 -10.65 -1.54 0.36
C MET A 129 -11.74 -0.78 -0.42
N HIS A 130 -12.10 0.44 0.00
CA HIS A 130 -13.12 1.22 -0.70
C HIS A 130 -12.72 1.58 -2.14
N GLN A 131 -11.44 1.86 -2.37
CA GLN A 131 -10.93 2.12 -3.72
C GLN A 131 -11.02 0.86 -4.60
N VAL A 132 -10.72 -0.31 -4.04
CA VAL A 132 -10.82 -1.59 -4.75
C VAL A 132 -12.28 -1.90 -5.12
N GLU A 133 -13.24 -1.67 -4.22
CA GLU A 133 -14.67 -1.81 -4.52
C GLU A 133 -15.11 -0.96 -5.73
N VAL A 134 -14.61 0.28 -5.82
CA VAL A 134 -14.88 1.18 -6.96
C VAL A 134 -14.23 0.65 -8.23
N LEU A 135 -13.00 0.14 -8.15
CA LEU A 135 -12.27 -0.43 -9.29
C LEU A 135 -12.96 -1.71 -9.82
N LEU A 136 -13.53 -2.53 -8.95
CA LEU A 136 -14.30 -3.72 -9.33
C LEU A 136 -15.62 -3.40 -10.03
N ARG A 137 -16.07 -2.13 -10.01
CA ARG A 137 -17.21 -1.64 -10.81
C ARG A 137 -16.76 -0.97 -12.11
N ASN A 138 -15.45 -0.77 -12.32
CA ASN A 138 -14.92 -0.07 -13.47
C ASN A 138 -14.85 -0.98 -14.72
N ARG A 139 -15.52 -0.58 -15.81
CA ARG A 139 -15.55 -1.33 -17.08
C ARG A 139 -14.17 -1.67 -17.65
N HIS A 140 -13.15 -0.84 -17.42
CA HIS A 140 -11.80 -1.06 -17.94
C HIS A 140 -11.10 -2.18 -17.16
N VAL A 141 -11.23 -2.18 -15.84
CA VAL A 141 -10.75 -3.26 -14.96
C VAL A 141 -11.48 -4.56 -15.28
N LEU A 142 -12.81 -4.53 -15.34
CA LEU A 142 -13.65 -5.69 -15.64
C LEU A 142 -13.35 -6.34 -17.01
N SER A 143 -12.84 -5.56 -17.96
CA SER A 143 -12.48 -6.05 -19.29
C SER A 143 -11.13 -6.78 -19.36
N ASP A 144 -10.32 -6.75 -18.29
CA ASP A 144 -9.04 -7.46 -18.18
C ASP A 144 -9.18 -8.53 -17.09
N LYS A 145 -9.22 -9.81 -17.51
CA LYS A 145 -9.50 -10.94 -16.61
C LYS A 145 -8.46 -11.08 -15.50
N ALA A 146 -7.19 -10.81 -15.81
CA ALA A 146 -6.11 -10.92 -14.83
C ALA A 146 -6.22 -9.78 -13.81
N MET A 147 -6.37 -8.54 -14.27
CA MET A 147 -6.53 -7.37 -13.40
C MET A 147 -7.76 -7.49 -12.50
N LYS A 148 -8.91 -7.90 -13.06
CA LYS A 148 -10.12 -8.18 -12.27
C LYS A 148 -9.83 -9.19 -11.16
N ARG A 149 -9.16 -10.30 -11.50
CA ARG A 149 -8.86 -11.35 -10.53
C ARG A 149 -7.91 -10.89 -9.43
N ILE A 150 -6.95 -10.02 -9.76
CA ILE A 150 -6.06 -9.41 -8.76
C ILE A 150 -6.90 -8.62 -7.76
N PHE A 151 -7.75 -7.71 -8.22
CA PHE A 151 -8.57 -6.90 -7.33
C PHE A 151 -9.60 -7.69 -6.51
N GLU A 152 -10.17 -8.78 -7.04
CA GLU A 152 -11.04 -9.69 -6.25
C GLU A 152 -10.28 -10.36 -5.09
N VAL A 153 -8.99 -10.66 -5.28
CA VAL A 153 -8.15 -11.22 -4.21
C VAL A 153 -7.80 -10.15 -3.19
N VAL A 154 -7.41 -8.96 -3.66
CA VAL A 154 -7.12 -7.81 -2.79
C VAL A 154 -8.35 -7.48 -1.93
N GLU A 155 -9.53 -7.27 -2.54
CA GLU A 155 -10.79 -6.97 -1.83
C GLU A 155 -11.11 -7.97 -0.73
N LYS A 156 -10.85 -9.26 -0.98
CA LYS A 156 -11.10 -10.33 -0.01
C LYS A 156 -10.13 -10.30 1.18
N ASP A 157 -8.88 -9.91 0.93
CA ASP A 157 -7.83 -9.90 1.95
C ASP A 157 -7.85 -8.64 2.82
N GLU A 158 -8.34 -7.50 2.30
CA GLU A 158 -8.35 -6.19 2.94
C GLU A 158 -8.98 -6.13 4.35
N PRO A 159 -10.10 -6.83 4.66
CA PRO A 159 -10.60 -6.91 6.04
C PRO A 159 -9.56 -7.40 7.04
N ASP A 160 -8.73 -8.37 6.66
CA ASP A 160 -7.69 -8.92 7.52
C ASP A 160 -6.51 -7.94 7.70
N HIS A 161 -6.46 -6.84 6.93
CA HIS A 161 -5.39 -5.86 6.97
C HIS A 161 -5.66 -4.74 7.98
N TRP A 162 -6.91 -4.32 8.17
CA TRP A 162 -7.25 -3.26 9.14
C TRP A 162 -7.85 -3.78 10.45
N MET A 163 -8.62 -4.87 10.43
CA MET A 163 -9.32 -5.38 11.62
C MET A 163 -8.39 -5.71 12.79
N PRO A 164 -7.17 -6.25 12.60
CA PRO A 164 -6.27 -6.53 13.72
C PRO A 164 -5.86 -5.27 14.49
N TYR A 165 -5.56 -4.19 13.77
CA TYR A 165 -5.18 -2.89 14.35
C TYR A 165 -6.36 -2.21 15.01
N GLU A 166 -7.54 -2.24 14.39
CA GLU A 166 -8.76 -1.71 14.98
C GLU A 166 -9.14 -2.47 16.25
N GLY A 167 -9.09 -3.80 16.21
CA GLY A 167 -9.35 -4.65 17.36
C GLY A 167 -8.32 -4.45 18.48
N TRP A 168 -7.05 -4.18 18.15
CA TRP A 168 -6.05 -3.80 19.14
C TRP A 168 -6.40 -2.45 19.81
N LEU A 169 -6.76 -1.43 19.02
CA LEU A 169 -7.21 -0.12 19.54
C LEU A 169 -8.41 -0.27 20.47
N ASP A 170 -9.40 -1.08 20.09
CA ASP A 170 -10.60 -1.35 20.89
C ASP A 170 -10.25 -2.03 22.23
N ARG A 171 -9.37 -3.04 22.22
CA ARG A 171 -8.92 -3.71 23.46
C ARG A 171 -8.18 -2.75 24.41
N GLN A 172 -7.52 -1.73 23.86
CA GLN A 172 -6.82 -0.71 24.63
C GLN A 172 -7.71 0.48 25.04
N GLY A 173 -9.00 0.47 24.66
CA GLY A 173 -9.94 1.56 24.93
C GLY A 173 -9.62 2.85 24.18
N ARG A 174 -8.97 2.74 23.01
CA ARG A 174 -8.46 3.88 22.24
C ARG A 174 -9.40 4.28 21.11
N ALA A 175 -9.32 5.53 20.69
CA ALA A 175 -10.13 6.04 19.59
C ALA A 175 -9.67 5.43 18.26
N LYS A 176 -10.62 5.01 17.42
CA LYS A 176 -10.36 4.40 16.10
C LYS A 176 -9.80 5.38 15.06
N ALA A 177 -10.23 6.64 15.10
CA ALA A 177 -9.74 7.69 14.20
C ALA A 177 -9.95 9.08 14.81
N LEU A 178 -8.94 9.93 14.76
CA LEU A 178 -9.09 11.35 15.09
C LEU A 178 -9.56 12.15 13.87
N TRP A 179 -10.36 13.19 14.09
CA TRP A 179 -10.84 14.07 13.01
C TRP A 179 -9.71 14.61 12.13
N ARG A 180 -8.57 14.99 12.73
CA ARG A 180 -7.39 15.47 12.00
C ARG A 180 -6.82 14.41 11.06
N GLU A 181 -6.81 13.15 11.48
CA GLU A 181 -6.29 12.03 10.67
C GLU A 181 -7.25 11.73 9.51
N ARG A 182 -8.57 11.75 9.75
CA ARG A 182 -9.58 11.61 8.69
C ARG A 182 -9.49 12.73 7.65
N TRP A 183 -9.20 13.97 8.08
CA TRP A 183 -8.95 15.08 7.18
C TRP A 183 -7.65 14.90 6.38
N ALA A 184 -6.56 14.51 7.03
CA ALA A 184 -5.29 14.23 6.35
C ALA A 184 -5.48 13.17 5.26
N ASP A 185 -6.13 12.07 5.62
CA ASP A 185 -6.51 10.98 4.74
C ASP A 185 -7.32 11.45 3.52
N TYR A 186 -8.36 12.27 3.76
CA TYR A 186 -9.18 12.87 2.70
C TYR A 186 -8.34 13.73 1.75
N TRP A 187 -7.46 14.59 2.28
CA TRP A 187 -6.60 15.45 1.48
C TRP A 187 -5.60 14.65 0.64
N ILE A 188 -4.97 13.63 1.21
CA ILE A 188 -4.03 12.74 0.51
C ILE A 188 -4.72 12.10 -0.68
N HIS A 189 -5.89 11.50 -0.45
CA HIS A 189 -6.63 10.85 -1.52
C HIS A 189 -7.12 11.82 -2.60
N LYS A 190 -7.64 12.99 -2.24
CA LYS A 190 -8.05 14.01 -3.23
C LYS A 190 -6.86 14.48 -4.05
N SER A 191 -5.69 14.66 -3.44
CA SER A 191 -4.47 15.03 -4.16
C SER A 191 -4.04 13.94 -5.15
N LEU A 192 -4.12 12.66 -4.76
CA LEU A 192 -3.81 11.54 -5.63
C LEU A 192 -4.79 11.48 -6.81
N MET A 193 -6.08 11.53 -6.53
CA MET A 193 -7.15 11.38 -7.53
C MET A 193 -7.23 12.54 -8.51
N LEU A 194 -7.06 13.78 -8.05
CA LEU A 194 -7.31 14.98 -8.87
C LEU A 194 -6.05 15.56 -9.51
N ILE A 195 -4.86 15.21 -9.02
CA ILE A 195 -3.61 15.80 -9.50
C ILE A 195 -2.68 14.72 -10.04
N LYS A 196 -2.30 13.77 -9.19
CA LYS A 196 -1.24 12.81 -9.53
C LYS A 196 -1.68 11.79 -10.57
N LEU A 197 -2.86 11.20 -10.41
CA LEU A 197 -3.41 10.26 -11.39
C LEU A 197 -3.61 10.90 -12.77
N PRO A 198 -4.26 12.09 -12.89
CA PRO A 198 -4.39 12.77 -14.18
C PRO A 198 -3.04 13.14 -14.80
N SER A 199 -2.09 13.65 -13.99
CA SER A 199 -0.75 14.00 -14.46
C SER A 199 -0.02 12.77 -15.02
N LEU A 200 -0.01 11.66 -14.27
CA LEU A 200 0.62 10.42 -14.70
C LEU A 200 -0.08 9.83 -15.92
N PHE A 201 -1.41 9.90 -15.99
CA PHE A 201 -2.17 9.44 -17.15
C PHE A 201 -1.81 10.21 -18.43
N LEU A 202 -1.77 11.55 -18.35
CA LEU A 202 -1.51 12.43 -19.49
C LEU A 202 -0.04 12.44 -19.92
N ARG A 203 0.90 12.31 -18.97
CA ARG A 203 2.34 12.32 -19.25
C ARG A 203 2.79 10.99 -19.84
N ARG A 204 2.73 10.87 -21.16
CA ARG A 204 3.15 9.64 -21.87
C ARG A 204 4.65 9.35 -21.84
N SER A 205 5.47 10.35 -21.51
CA SER A 205 6.92 10.24 -21.40
C SER A 205 7.42 9.78 -20.03
N THR A 206 6.53 9.40 -19.11
CA THR A 206 6.96 8.85 -17.81
C THR A 206 7.86 7.63 -18.04
N PRO A 207 9.09 7.63 -17.48
CA PRO A 207 10.00 6.50 -17.65
C PRO A 207 9.43 5.24 -17.00
N ARG A 208 9.92 4.08 -17.44
CA ARG A 208 9.66 2.80 -16.77
C ARG A 208 10.76 2.52 -15.77
N MET A 209 10.45 1.69 -14.78
CA MET A 209 11.45 1.20 -13.84
C MET A 209 12.54 0.41 -14.59
N ALA A 210 13.80 0.57 -14.15
CA ALA A 210 14.93 -0.14 -14.74
C ALA A 210 15.05 -1.59 -14.22
N ALA A 211 14.61 -1.84 -12.99
CA ALA A 211 14.62 -3.14 -12.34
C ALA A 211 13.40 -3.27 -11.41
N TRP A 212 13.09 -4.50 -10.99
CA TRP A 212 12.04 -4.73 -10.00
C TRP A 212 12.50 -4.28 -8.61
N PRO A 213 11.61 -3.69 -7.79
CA PRO A 213 11.94 -3.28 -6.43
C PRO A 213 12.52 -4.39 -5.54
N ASP A 214 12.04 -5.63 -5.70
CA ASP A 214 12.43 -6.77 -4.86
C ASP A 214 13.81 -7.37 -5.22
N VAL A 215 14.44 -6.92 -6.32
CA VAL A 215 15.81 -7.35 -6.67
C VAL A 215 16.82 -6.91 -5.61
N THR A 216 16.62 -5.74 -5.00
CA THR A 216 17.49 -5.25 -3.92
C THR A 216 17.31 -6.02 -2.61
N GLU A 217 16.14 -6.62 -2.36
CA GLU A 217 15.90 -7.49 -1.18
C GLU A 217 16.70 -8.80 -1.26
N CYS A 218 16.79 -9.39 -2.46
CA CYS A 218 17.62 -10.58 -2.69
C CYS A 218 19.11 -10.29 -2.47
N GLN A 219 19.56 -9.04 -2.58
CA GLN A 219 20.96 -8.68 -2.34
C GLN A 219 21.26 -8.46 -0.84
N THR A 220 20.30 -7.98 -0.06
CA THR A 220 20.47 -7.78 1.40
C THR A 220 20.40 -9.08 2.20
N ASN A 221 19.66 -10.10 1.73
CA ASN A 221 19.57 -11.41 2.39
C ASN A 221 20.77 -12.33 2.15
N PHE A 222 21.75 -11.92 1.34
CA PHE A 222 22.99 -12.67 1.05
C PHE A 222 24.26 -11.99 1.57
N ALA A 223 24.14 -10.88 2.32
CA ALA A 223 25.28 -10.33 3.03
C ALA A 223 25.54 -11.21 4.28
N PRO A 224 26.67 -11.93 4.37
CA PRO A 224 27.05 -12.57 5.63
C PRO A 224 27.21 -11.45 6.67
N SER A 225 26.53 -11.60 7.81
CA SER A 225 26.78 -10.74 8.97
C SER A 225 28.28 -10.82 9.34
N PRO A 226 28.93 -9.69 9.68
CA PRO A 226 30.31 -9.69 10.15
C PRO A 226 30.50 -10.49 11.45
#